data_AF-A0A5K0W9S2-F1
#
_entry.id   AF-A0A5K0W9S2-F1
#
_cell.length_a   1.000
_cell.length_b   1.000
_cell.length_c   1.000
_cell.angle_alpha   90.00
_cell.angle_beta   90.00
_cell.angle_gamma   90.00
#
_symmetry.space_group_name_H-M   'P 1'
#
loop_
_entity.id
_entity.type
_entity.pdbx_description
1 polymer ?
#
loop_
_entity_poly.entity_id
_entity_poly.type
_entity_poly.pdbx_seq_one_letter_code
_entity_poly.pdbx_strand_id
1 'polypeptide(L)' 'MILSKVLMIGSKTQTIIGRPILPDTEVHAVVEEH' A
#
# COMPACT_ATOMS: atom_id res chain seq x y z
N MET A 1 0.50 -12.93 -0.65
CA MET A 1 1.20 -12.12 -1.67
C MET A 1 1.55 -10.76 -1.08
N ILE A 2 2.72 -10.20 -1.43
CA ILE A 2 3.11 -8.83 -1.06
C ILE A 2 2.95 -7.92 -2.28
N LEU A 3 2.27 -6.78 -2.11
CA LEU A 3 2.17 -5.72 -3.13
C LEU A 3 2.97 -4.50 -2.68
N SER A 4 4.09 -4.23 -3.35
CA SER A 4 5.05 -3.17 -2.97
C SER A 4 4.87 -1.83 -3.70
N LYS A 5 4.05 -1.79 -4.76
CA LYS A 5 3.78 -0.55 -5.52
C LYS A 5 2.62 0.22 -4.91
N VAL A 6 2.83 0.81 -3.73
CA VAL A 6 1.81 1.57 -3.01
C VAL A 6 1.86 3.05 -3.42
N LEU A 7 0.72 3.61 -3.82
CA LEU A 7 0.63 5.01 -4.29
C LEU A 7 0.22 5.97 -3.18
N MET A 8 -0.60 5.51 -2.25
CA MET A 8 -1.20 6.33 -1.20
C MET A 8 -1.59 5.44 -0.03
N ILE A 9 -1.40 5.94 1.19
CA ILE A 9 -1.95 5.33 2.41
C ILE A 9 -2.78 6.35 3.18
N GLY A 10 -3.78 5.86 3.91
CA GLY A 10 -4.67 6.68 4.70
C GLY A 10 -4.89 6.10 6.09
N SER A 11 -4.99 6.99 7.06
CA SER A 11 -5.58 6.75 8.37
C SER A 11 -6.83 7.63 8.52
N LYS A 12 -7.49 7.57 9.68
CA LYS A 12 -8.69 8.40 9.91
C LYS A 12 -8.41 9.91 9.87
N THR A 13 -7.18 10.34 10.16
CA THR A 13 -6.82 11.75 10.32
C THR A 13 -5.71 12.21 9.37
N GLN A 14 -5.11 11.28 8.62
CA GLN A 14 -3.97 11.58 7.77
C GLN A 14 -4.01 10.80 6.47
N THR A 15 -3.57 11.44 5.40
CA THR A 15 -3.32 10.80 4.11
C THR A 15 -1.89 11.10 3.68
N ILE A 16 -1.18 10.09 3.18
CA ILE A 16 0.18 10.24 2.65
C ILE A 16 0.15 9.81 1.18
N ILE A 17 0.59 10.69 0.30
CA ILE A 17 0.59 10.50 -1.16
C ILE A 17 2.03 10.33 -1.64
N GLY A 18 2.32 9.18 -2.27
CA GLY A 18 3.61 8.88 -2.89
C GLY A 18 3.76 9.53 -4.26
N ARG A 19 5.00 9.86 -4.63
CA ARG A 19 5.35 10.43 -5.93
C ARG A 19 6.71 9.88 -6.39
N PRO A 20 6.76 8.92 -7.33
CA PRO A 20 5.63 8.23 -7.99
C PRO A 20 4.95 7.14 -7.12
N ILE A 21 5.67 6.61 -6.12
CA ILE A 21 5.19 5.59 -5.16
C ILE A 21 5.63 5.98 -3.74
N LEU A 22 5.06 5.35 -2.72
CA LEU A 22 5.54 5.48 -1.33
C LEU A 22 6.71 4.52 -1.08
N PRO A 23 7.86 5.00 -0.58
CA PRO A 23 8.95 4.12 -0.18
C PRO A 23 8.57 3.31 1.07
N ASP A 24 9.25 2.19 1.27
CA ASP A 24 9.20 1.38 2.50
C ASP A 24 7.78 0.99 2.94
N THR A 25 6.87 0.83 1.97
CA THR A 25 5.46 0.50 2.21
C THR A 25 5.07 -0.78 1.48
N GLU A 26 4.39 -1.69 2.17
CA GLU A 26 3.97 -2.97 1.63
C GLU A 26 2.52 -3.30 2.03
N VAL A 27 1.78 -3.94 1.11
CA VAL A 27 0.46 -4.49 1.39
C VAL A 27 0.54 -6.02 1.43
N HIS A 28 0.22 -6.58 2.58
CA HIS A 28 0.10 -8.02 2.77
C HIS A 28 -1.29 -8.45 2.33
N ALA A 29 -1.37 -9.26 1.27
CA ALA A 29 -2.60 -9.81 0.74
C ALA A 29 -2.61 -11.33 0.88
N VAL A 30 -3.79 -11.91 1.07
CA VAL A 30 -4.02 -13.37 0.99
C VAL A 30 -4.89 -13.60 -0.26
N VAL A 31 -4.56 -14.62 -1.04
CA VAL A 31 -5.39 -15.06 -2.16
C VAL A 31 -6.29 -16.17 -1.62
N GLU A 32 -7.60 -15.96 -1.67
CA GLU A 32 -8.56 -16.92 -1.10
C GLU A 32 -8.72 -18.16 -2.00
N GLU A 33 -8.78 -17.98 -3.33
CA GLU A 33 -8.77 -19.07 -4.33
C GLU A 33 -7.93 -18.66 -5.56
N HIS A 34 -7.38 -19.65 -6.28
CA HIS A 34 -6.44 -19.45 -7.40
C HIS A 34 -7.14 -19.16 -8.73
#